data_AF-X1GYA2-F1
#
_entry.id   AF-X1GYA2-F1
#
_cell.length_a   1.000
_cell.length_b   1.000
_cell.length_c   1.000
_cell.angle_alpha   90.00
_cell.angle_beta   90.00
_cell.angle_gamma   90.00
#
_symmetry.space_group_name_H-M   'P 1'
#
loop_
_entity.id
_entity.type
_entity.pdbx_description
1 polymer ?
#
loop_
_entity_poly.entity_id
_entity_poly.type
_entity_poly.pdbx_seq_one_letter_code
_entity_poly.pdbx_strand_id
1 'polypeptide(L)'
;MNETPSEIRKASQLARKRQYQFSEELKKKGQEVVDNLGKKKGFVIISRPYNGCDPGLNLDIVEKMRELGMLAIPMDFLDLDPSLISQDYPNMYWAYGQKILAAARVIKETDNLYPIYITNFGCGPDSFISKYFAEEM
;
A
#
# COMPACT_ATOMS: atom_id res chain seq x y z
N MET A 1 20.14 24.90 15.94
CA MET A 1 18.70 24.75 16.24
C MET A 1 18.41 25.59 17.46
N ASN A 2 17.59 26.63 17.30
CA ASN A 2 17.25 27.60 18.35
C ASN A 2 15.79 27.41 18.84
N GLU A 3 15.13 26.33 18.43
CA GLU A 3 13.74 26.03 18.80
C GLU A 3 13.65 25.51 20.24
N THR A 4 12.65 25.99 20.98
CA THR A 4 12.37 25.51 22.34
C THR A 4 11.73 24.11 22.32
N PRO A 5 11.87 23.31 23.40
CA PRO A 5 11.20 22.01 23.50
C PRO A 5 9.68 22.07 23.33
N SER A 6 9.06 23.22 23.68
CA SER A 6 7.62 23.44 23.49
C SER A 6 7.25 23.59 22.02
N GLU A 7 8.03 24.36 21.26
CA GLU A 7 7.84 24.55 19.83
C GLU A 7 8.02 23.24 19.07
N ILE A 8 9.06 22.46 19.41
CA ILE A 8 9.31 21.14 18.82
C ILE A 8 8.13 20.19 19.08
N ARG A 9 7.59 20.15 20.31
CA ARG A 9 6.42 19.33 20.64
C ARG A 9 5.19 19.75 19.85
N LYS A 10 4.91 21.06 19.77
CA LYS A 10 3.78 21.59 19.01
C LYS A 10 3.88 21.24 17.52
N ALA A 11 5.06 21.42 16.93
CA ALA A 11 5.32 21.06 15.54
C ALA A 11 5.12 19.55 15.30
N SER A 12 5.65 18.70 16.18
CA SER A 12 5.52 17.24 16.10
C SER A 12 4.06 16.78 16.20
N GLN A 13 3.28 17.39 17.10
CA GLN A 13 1.85 17.09 17.25
C GLN A 13 1.04 17.50 16.01
N LEU A 14 1.34 18.69 15.45
CA LEU A 14 0.69 19.16 14.23
C LEU A 14 1.01 18.24 13.04
N ALA A 15 2.28 17.86 12.88
CA ALA A 15 2.71 16.94 11.83
C ALA A 15 2.02 15.58 11.95
N ARG A 16 1.98 15.00 13.17
CA ARG A 16 1.29 13.74 13.43
C ARG A 16 -0.21 13.81 13.11
N LYS A 17 -0.86 14.92 13.49
CA LYS A 17 -2.28 15.15 13.17
C LYS A 17 -2.51 15.20 11.66
N ARG A 18 -1.68 15.94 10.92
CA ARG A 18 -1.82 16.03 9.46
C ARG A 18 -1.53 14.69 8.78
N GLN A 19 -0.54 13.94 9.25
CA GLN A 19 -0.25 12.59 8.75
C GLN A 19 -1.45 11.65 8.92
N TYR A 20 -2.09 11.66 10.10
CA TYR A 20 -3.29 10.87 10.34
C TYR A 20 -4.42 11.26 9.39
N GLN A 21 -4.70 12.57 9.28
CA GLN A 21 -5.74 13.08 8.37
C GLN A 21 -5.49 12.69 6.92
N PHE A 22 -4.24 12.77 6.46
CA PHE A 22 -3.86 12.35 5.11
C PHE A 22 -4.10 10.85 4.88
N SER A 23 -3.74 9.99 5.85
CA SER A 23 -4.04 8.56 5.76
C SER A 23 -5.54 8.26 5.67
N GLU A 24 -6.38 8.98 6.42
CA GLU A 24 -7.84 8.85 6.34
C GLU A 24 -8.40 9.38 5.01
N GLU A 25 -7.85 10.49 4.50
CA GLU A 25 -8.19 11.04 3.18
C GLU A 25 -7.89 10.04 2.06
N LEU A 26 -6.75 9.33 2.13
CA LEU A 26 -6.38 8.28 1.18
C LEU A 26 -7.35 7.10 1.20
N LYS A 27 -7.69 6.58 2.39
CA LYS A 27 -8.68 5.49 2.54
C LYS A 27 -10.04 5.89 1.96
N LYS A 28 -10.52 7.08 2.29
CA LYS A 28 -11.80 7.59 1.77
C LYS A 28 -11.77 7.72 0.25
N LYS A 29 -10.66 8.22 -0.31
CA LYS A 29 -10.51 8.32 -1.77
C LYS A 29 -10.45 6.95 -2.42
N GLY A 30 -9.79 6.00 -1.78
CA GLY A 30 -9.72 4.62 -2.23
C GLY A 30 -11.08 3.93 -2.29
N GLN A 31 -11.88 4.08 -1.25
CA GLN A 31 -13.25 3.58 -1.23
C GLN A 31 -14.07 4.16 -2.40
N GLU A 32 -13.99 5.47 -2.61
CA GLU A 32 -14.66 6.12 -3.75
C GLU A 32 -14.20 5.53 -5.10
N VAL A 33 -12.91 5.23 -5.26
CA VAL A 33 -12.36 4.64 -6.49
C VAL A 33 -12.85 3.20 -6.69
N VAL A 34 -12.84 2.38 -5.64
CA VAL A 34 -13.29 0.98 -5.68
C VAL A 34 -14.80 0.89 -5.92
N ASP A 35 -15.61 1.71 -5.25
CA ASP A 35 -17.06 1.76 -5.44
C ASP A 35 -17.44 2.14 -6.88
N ASN A 36 -16.69 3.05 -7.48
CA ASN A 36 -16.90 3.50 -8.86
C ASN A 36 -16.40 2.50 -9.93
N LEU A 37 -15.74 1.42 -9.53
CA LEU A 37 -15.18 0.43 -10.44
C LEU A 37 -16.28 -0.41 -11.14
N GLY A 38 -17.39 -0.67 -10.42
CA GLY A 38 -18.47 -1.52 -10.91
C GLY A 38 -17.96 -2.91 -11.32
N LYS A 39 -18.14 -3.28 -12.60
CA LYS A 39 -17.64 -4.55 -13.17
C LYS A 39 -16.29 -4.42 -13.89
N LYS A 40 -15.67 -3.24 -13.88
CA LYS A 40 -14.37 -3.03 -14.54
C LYS A 40 -13.25 -3.65 -13.70
N LYS A 41 -12.13 -3.98 -14.35
CA LYS A 41 -10.94 -4.46 -13.65
C LYS A 41 -10.16 -3.27 -13.06
N GLY A 42 -9.83 -3.36 -11.78
CA GLY A 42 -8.92 -2.46 -11.08
C GLY A 42 -7.61 -3.18 -10.80
N PHE A 43 -6.49 -2.47 -10.92
CA PHE A 43 -5.16 -3.06 -10.73
C PHE A 43 -4.47 -2.39 -9.55
N VAL A 44 -4.30 -3.12 -8.46
CA VAL A 44 -3.68 -2.61 -7.25
C VAL A 44 -2.17 -2.74 -7.33
N ILE A 45 -1.44 -1.63 -7.25
CA ILE A 45 0.02 -1.61 -7.25
C ILE A 45 0.52 -2.00 -5.86
N ILE A 46 1.03 -3.22 -5.75
CA ILE A 46 1.68 -3.74 -4.54
C ILE A 46 3.17 -3.49 -4.67
N SER A 47 3.71 -2.63 -3.82
CA SER A 47 5.14 -2.31 -3.85
C SER A 47 5.56 -1.63 -2.56
N ARG A 48 6.85 -1.64 -2.28
CA ARG A 48 7.43 -0.71 -1.30
C ARG A 48 7.50 0.69 -1.90
N PRO A 49 7.48 1.77 -1.09
CA PRO A 49 7.35 3.14 -1.61
C PRO A 49 8.52 3.50 -2.52
N TYR A 50 9.71 3.01 -2.18
CA TYR A 50 10.91 3.22 -2.99
C TYR A 50 10.91 2.47 -4.33
N ASN A 51 10.07 1.45 -4.50
CA ASN A 51 9.86 0.79 -5.79
C ASN A 51 8.71 1.45 -6.55
N GLY A 52 7.56 1.63 -5.91
CA GLY A 52 6.33 2.08 -6.57
C GLY A 52 6.30 3.55 -6.94
N CYS A 53 6.98 4.41 -6.16
CA CYS A 53 6.90 5.86 -6.33
C CYS A 53 8.12 6.47 -7.06
N ASP A 54 9.08 5.65 -7.49
CA ASP A 54 10.20 6.10 -8.30
C ASP A 54 9.99 5.67 -9.77
N PRO A 55 9.78 6.61 -10.71
CA PRO A 55 9.52 6.29 -12.11
C PRO A 55 10.70 5.61 -12.81
N GLY A 56 11.94 5.88 -12.36
CA GLY A 56 13.13 5.22 -12.90
C GLY A 56 13.23 3.75 -12.46
N LEU A 57 12.86 3.44 -11.22
CA LEU A 57 12.89 2.09 -10.69
C LEU A 57 11.71 1.23 -11.16
N ASN A 58 10.51 1.80 -11.31
CA ASN A 58 9.34 1.08 -11.81
C ASN A 58 9.17 1.13 -13.34
N LEU A 59 10.08 1.81 -14.05
CA LEU A 59 10.06 1.98 -15.50
C LEU A 59 8.75 2.59 -16.03
N ASP A 60 8.21 3.59 -15.31
CA ASP A 60 6.96 4.29 -15.62
C ASP A 60 5.74 3.36 -15.79
N ILE A 61 5.70 2.24 -15.06
CA ILE A 61 4.65 1.22 -15.25
C ILE A 61 3.23 1.79 -15.05
N VAL A 62 3.04 2.70 -14.10
CA VAL A 62 1.73 3.32 -13.84
C VAL A 62 1.26 4.17 -15.02
N GLU A 63 2.18 4.89 -15.68
CA GLU A 63 1.87 5.68 -16.86
C GLU A 63 1.52 4.80 -18.06
N LYS A 64 2.30 3.73 -18.29
CA LYS A 64 2.00 2.74 -19.33
C LYS A 64 0.66 2.06 -19.12
N MET A 65 0.33 1.72 -17.88
CA MET A 65 -1.00 1.18 -17.53
C MET A 65 -2.12 2.16 -17.88
N ARG A 66 -1.93 3.45 -17.56
CA ARG A 66 -2.91 4.51 -17.88
C ARG A 66 -3.13 4.64 -19.39
N GLU A 67 -2.06 4.59 -20.19
CA GLU A 67 -2.13 4.59 -21.66
C GLU A 67 -2.91 3.39 -22.21
N LEU A 68 -2.84 2.24 -21.54
CA LEU A 68 -3.59 1.02 -21.86
C LEU A 68 -5.03 1.02 -21.31
N GLY A 69 -5.48 2.11 -20.68
CA GLY A 69 -6.80 2.19 -20.06
C GLY A 69 -6.94 1.33 -18.80
N MET A 70 -5.83 0.92 -18.18
CA MET A 70 -5.81 0.16 -16.94
C MET A 70 -5.78 1.12 -15.75
N LEU A 71 -6.76 0.99 -14.85
CA LEU A 71 -6.80 1.80 -13.64
C LEU A 71 -5.81 1.25 -12.61
N ALA A 72 -4.71 1.98 -12.41
CA ALA A 72 -3.75 1.72 -11.34
C ALA A 72 -4.25 2.31 -10.01
N ILE A 73 -4.35 1.47 -8.99
CA ILE A 73 -4.83 1.81 -7.64
C ILE A 73 -3.65 1.64 -6.67
N PRO A 74 -3.24 2.68 -5.92
CA PRO A 74 -2.23 2.52 -4.87
C PRO A 74 -2.72 1.61 -3.76
N MET A 75 -1.88 0.73 -3.20
CA MET A 75 -2.34 -0.13 -2.10
C MET A 75 -2.77 0.65 -0.84
N ASP A 76 -2.26 1.88 -0.63
CA ASP A 76 -2.65 2.75 0.48
C ASP A 76 -4.09 3.28 0.34
N PHE A 77 -4.76 3.03 -0.79
CA PHE A 77 -6.19 3.32 -0.98
C PHE A 77 -7.09 2.24 -0.35
N LEU A 78 -6.55 1.06 -0.08
CA LEU A 78 -7.31 -0.01 0.54
C LEU A 78 -7.39 0.19 2.05
N ASP A 79 -8.49 -0.26 2.66
CA ASP A 79 -8.60 -0.30 4.12
C ASP A 79 -7.83 -1.50 4.68
N LEU A 80 -6.54 -1.28 4.92
CA LEU A 80 -5.64 -2.32 5.40
C LEU A 80 -5.68 -2.43 6.92
N ASP A 81 -5.83 -3.65 7.44
CA ASP A 81 -5.63 -3.97 8.84
C ASP A 81 -4.46 -4.97 9.03
N PRO A 82 -3.22 -4.47 9.22
CA PRO A 82 -2.05 -5.31 9.49
C PRO A 82 -2.14 -6.14 10.78
N SER A 83 -3.03 -5.79 11.72
CA SER A 83 -3.16 -6.50 12.99
C SER A 83 -3.75 -7.90 12.80
N LEU A 84 -4.64 -8.06 11.81
CA LEU A 84 -5.21 -9.36 11.44
C LEU A 84 -4.16 -10.29 10.84
N ILE A 85 -3.24 -9.75 10.04
CA ILE A 85 -2.14 -10.53 9.46
C ILE A 85 -1.22 -11.09 10.54
N SER A 86 -0.99 -10.34 11.61
CA SER A 86 -0.12 -10.79 12.71
C SER A 86 -0.69 -11.99 13.47
N GLN A 87 -1.99 -12.28 13.37
CA GLN A 87 -2.60 -13.46 13.99
C GLN A 87 -2.28 -14.74 13.21
N ASP A 88 -2.41 -14.68 11.88
CA ASP A 88 -2.17 -15.82 10.98
C ASP A 88 -0.67 -16.02 10.68
N TYR A 89 0.08 -14.92 10.63
CA TYR A 89 1.52 -14.87 10.36
C TYR A 89 2.25 -14.23 11.55
N PRO A 90 2.32 -14.89 12.72
CA PRO A 90 2.92 -14.32 13.94
C PRO A 90 4.41 -13.99 13.79
N ASN A 91 5.07 -14.57 12.79
CA ASN A 91 6.49 -14.35 12.48
C ASN A 91 6.71 -13.34 11.34
N MET A 92 5.66 -12.65 10.86
CA MET A 92 5.79 -11.56 9.91
C MET A 92 6.20 -10.27 10.63
N TYR A 93 7.45 -10.21 11.10
CA TYR A 93 7.94 -9.07 11.91
C TYR A 93 8.06 -7.75 11.13
N TRP A 94 8.05 -7.81 9.79
CA TRP A 94 8.17 -6.62 8.96
C TRP A 94 6.81 -5.94 8.80
N ALA A 95 6.66 -4.76 9.40
CA ALA A 95 5.44 -3.96 9.31
C ALA A 95 4.94 -3.76 7.86
N TYR A 96 5.85 -3.59 6.90
CA TYR A 96 5.47 -3.46 5.50
C TYR A 96 5.09 -4.79 4.84
N GLY A 97 5.68 -5.91 5.29
CA GLY A 97 5.23 -7.24 4.91
C GLY A 97 3.80 -7.50 5.39
N GLN A 98 3.48 -7.10 6.63
CA GLN A 98 2.11 -7.17 7.15
C GLN A 98 1.14 -6.33 6.30
N LYS A 99 1.52 -5.11 5.90
CA LYS A 99 0.72 -4.29 4.99
C LYS A 99 0.50 -4.95 3.62
N ILE A 100 1.55 -5.54 3.04
CA ILE A 100 1.46 -6.23 1.74
C ILE A 100 0.50 -7.43 1.82
N LEU A 101 0.56 -8.23 2.88
CA LEU A 101 -0.37 -9.35 3.08
C LEU A 101 -1.79 -8.88 3.38
N ALA A 102 -1.96 -7.79 4.14
CA ALA A 102 -3.28 -7.19 4.36
C ALA A 102 -3.90 -6.75 3.02
N ALA A 103 -3.09 -6.17 2.12
CA ALA A 103 -3.55 -5.79 0.79
C ALA A 103 -3.93 -7.02 -0.04
N ALA A 104 -3.17 -8.12 0.04
CA ALA A 104 -3.52 -9.38 -0.62
C ALA A 104 -4.90 -9.88 -0.20
N ARG A 105 -5.18 -9.89 1.12
CA ARG A 105 -6.47 -10.31 1.69
C ARG A 105 -7.62 -9.45 1.17
N VAL A 106 -7.49 -8.13 1.22
CA VAL A 106 -8.53 -7.22 0.70
C VAL A 106 -8.77 -7.43 -0.80
N ILE A 107 -7.71 -7.63 -1.58
CA ILE A 107 -7.83 -7.88 -3.03
C ILE A 107 -8.56 -9.19 -3.29
N LYS A 108 -8.21 -10.27 -2.57
CA LYS A 108 -8.86 -11.58 -2.70
C LYS A 108 -10.36 -11.54 -2.38
N GLU A 109 -10.73 -10.74 -1.39
CA GLU A 109 -12.12 -10.58 -0.95
C GLU A 109 -12.94 -9.61 -1.84
N THR A 110 -12.28 -8.88 -2.74
CA THR A 110 -12.91 -7.88 -3.61
C THR A 110 -12.96 -8.32 -5.07
N ASP A 111 -14.17 -8.47 -5.60
CA ASP A 111 -14.36 -8.79 -7.01
C ASP A 111 -13.72 -7.74 -7.94
N ASN A 112 -13.08 -8.21 -9.00
CA ASN A 112 -12.46 -7.39 -10.06
C ASN A 112 -11.23 -6.54 -9.66
N LEU A 113 -10.66 -6.73 -8.45
CA LEU A 113 -9.33 -6.23 -8.13
C LEU A 113 -8.25 -7.27 -8.42
N TYR A 114 -7.15 -6.82 -9.01
CA TYR A 114 -6.01 -7.67 -9.39
C TYR A 114 -4.70 -7.03 -8.93
N PRO A 115 -3.77 -7.78 -8.32
CA PRO A 115 -2.52 -7.20 -7.88
C PRO A 115 -1.50 -7.07 -9.03
N ILE A 116 -0.69 -6.02 -8.99
CA ILE A 116 0.56 -5.89 -9.75
C ILE A 116 1.67 -5.68 -8.72
N TYR A 117 2.46 -6.73 -8.47
CA TYR A 117 3.50 -6.71 -7.44
C TYR A 117 4.86 -6.33 -8.03
N ILE A 118 5.35 -5.15 -7.66
CA ILE A 118 6.68 -4.63 -7.99
C ILE A 118 7.65 -4.87 -6.82
N THR A 119 8.67 -5.69 -7.04
CA THR A 119 9.73 -5.99 -6.06
C THR A 119 11.10 -6.04 -6.73
N ASN A 120 12.16 -5.80 -5.94
CA ASN A 120 13.54 -5.80 -6.41
C ASN A 120 14.24 -7.06 -5.92
N PHE A 121 14.29 -8.08 -6.78
CA PHE A 121 15.13 -9.29 -6.66
C PHE A 121 15.01 -10.09 -5.35
N GLY A 122 13.86 -10.09 -4.68
CA GLY A 122 13.60 -10.97 -3.53
C GLY A 122 14.66 -10.89 -2.41
N CYS A 123 15.49 -9.85 -2.37
CA CYS A 123 16.61 -9.80 -1.45
C CYS A 123 16.08 -9.55 -0.03
N GLY A 124 16.59 -10.30 0.93
CA GLY A 124 16.16 -10.22 2.32
C GLY A 124 14.69 -10.64 2.50
N PRO A 125 13.87 -9.86 3.24
CA PRO A 125 12.53 -10.29 3.64
C PRO A 125 11.54 -10.46 2.49
N ASP A 126 11.78 -9.79 1.35
CA ASP A 126 10.85 -9.82 0.21
C ASP A 126 10.78 -11.22 -0.44
N SER A 127 11.83 -12.05 -0.36
CA SER A 127 11.77 -13.47 -0.80
C SER A 127 10.73 -14.27 -0.03
N PHE A 128 10.56 -14.00 1.26
CA PHE A 128 9.56 -14.67 2.09
C PHE A 128 8.17 -14.05 1.88
N ILE A 129 8.08 -12.72 1.86
CA ILE A 129 6.81 -12.00 1.73
C ILE A 129 6.12 -12.34 0.40
N SER A 130 6.86 -12.45 -0.71
CA SER A 130 6.30 -12.83 -2.01
C SER A 130 5.68 -14.22 -2.02
N LYS A 131 6.27 -15.18 -1.30
CA LYS A 131 5.68 -16.52 -1.12
C LYS A 131 4.38 -16.45 -0.33
N TYR A 132 4.40 -15.78 0.83
CA TYR A 132 3.18 -15.61 1.64
C TYR A 132 2.09 -14.81 0.92
N PHE A 133 2.47 -13.82 0.11
CA PHE A 133 1.52 -13.08 -0.71
C PHE A 133 0.81 -14.01 -1.70
N ALA A 134 1.54 -14.91 -2.36
CA ALA A 134 0.95 -15.89 -3.28
C ALA A 134 0.06 -16.93 -2.58
N GLU A 135 0.36 -17.28 -1.33
CA GLU A 135 -0.47 -18.16 -0.48
C GLU A 135 -1.74 -17.47 0.01
N GLU A 136 -1.65 -16.16 0.29
CA GLU A 136 -2.78 -15.36 0.77
C GLU A 136 -3.81 -15.08 -0.31
N MET A 137 -3.36 -14.81 -1.56
CA MET A 137 -4.19 -14.55 -2.74
C MET A 137 -5.10 -15.75 -3.11
#